data_AF-A0A8J4UZS1-F1
#
_entry.id   AF-A0A8J4UZS1-F1
#
_cell.length_a   1.000
_cell.length_b   1.000
_cell.length_c   1.000
_cell.angle_alpha   90.00
_cell.angle_beta   90.00
_cell.angle_gamma   90.00
#
_symmetry.space_group_name_H-M   'P 1'
#
loop_
_entity.id
_entity.type
_entity.pdbx_description
1 polymer ?
#
loop_
_entity_poly.entity_id
_entity_poly.type
_entity_poly.pdbx_seq_one_letter_code
_entity_poly.pdbx_strand_id
1 'polypeptide(L)'
;MNKLLIGTLIVFATFLAIASCDEAYFGFKTHANEHEFEESKSQKDYNPRYSFHLDPENISFFQMAIEVCDASLQYTEDHLDEACGAFLPGCVYCPWSSKLTREIKL
;
A
#
# COMPACT_ATOMS: atom_id res chain seq x y z
N MET A 1 -2.05 15.16 -38.61
CA MET A 1 -2.25 14.67 -37.24
C MET A 1 -2.57 15.88 -36.37
N ASN A 2 -3.85 16.11 -36.05
CA ASN A 2 -4.35 17.38 -35.53
C ASN A 2 -3.74 17.70 -34.16
N LYS A 3 -3.23 18.92 -33.97
CA LYS A 3 -2.76 19.44 -32.68
C LYS A 3 -3.81 19.29 -31.56
N LEU A 4 -5.09 19.28 -31.93
CA LEU A 4 -6.22 19.00 -31.04
C LEU A 4 -6.20 17.57 -30.48
N LEU A 5 -5.91 16.56 -31.31
CA LEU A 5 -5.82 15.16 -30.89
C LEU A 5 -4.67 14.92 -29.91
N ILE A 6 -3.54 15.58 -30.13
CA ILE A 6 -2.37 15.49 -29.25
C ILE A 6 -2.68 16.15 -27.89
N GLY A 7 -3.34 17.31 -27.89
CA GLY A 7 -3.77 17.98 -26.66
C GLY A 7 -4.72 17.13 -25.82
N THR A 8 -5.73 16.50 -26.44
CA THR A 8 -6.69 15.64 -25.72
C THR A 8 -6.01 14.40 -25.14
N LEU A 9 -5.07 13.79 -25.87
CA LEU A 9 -4.36 12.60 -25.42
C LEU A 9 -3.43 12.89 -24.24
N ILE A 10 -2.77 14.06 -24.23
CA ILE A 10 -1.95 14.52 -23.11
C ILE A 10 -2.81 14.77 -21.87
N VAL A 11 -3.95 15.46 -22.00
CA VAL A 11 -4.85 15.73 -20.87
C VAL A 11 -5.45 14.44 -20.31
N PHE A 12 -5.76 13.46 -21.16
CA PHE A 12 -6.29 12.17 -20.72
C PHE A 12 -5.22 11.33 -20.01
N ALA A 13 -3.98 11.34 -20.54
CA ALA A 13 -2.85 10.67 -19.90
C ALA A 13 -2.48 11.29 -18.54
N THR A 14 -2.56 12.63 -18.41
CA THR A 14 -2.33 13.29 -17.11
C THR A 14 -3.49 13.05 -16.14
N PHE A 15 -4.74 12.99 -16.61
CA PHE A 15 -5.88 12.61 -15.75
C PHE A 15 -5.77 11.18 -15.21
N LEU A 16 -5.27 10.24 -16.02
CA LEU A 16 -4.98 8.86 -15.56
C LEU A 16 -3.87 8.83 -14.50
N ALA A 17 -2.85 9.66 -14.63
CA ALA A 17 -1.75 9.73 -13.67
C ALA A 17 -2.17 10.35 -12.32
N ILE A 18 -3.03 11.38 -12.32
CA ILE A 18 -3.46 12.08 -11.10
C ILE A 18 -4.52 11.27 -10.31
N ALA A 19 -5.23 10.36 -10.96
CA ALA A 19 -6.18 9.45 -10.30
C ALA A 19 -5.49 8.30 -9.53
N SER A 20 -4.16 8.14 -9.65
CA SER A 20 -3.39 7.28 -8.77
C SER A 20 -3.12 8.00 -7.45
N CYS A 21 -4.16 8.26 -6.67
CA CYS A 21 -3.95 8.26 -5.23
C CYS A 21 -3.53 6.82 -4.90
N ASP A 22 -2.46 6.65 -4.13
CA ASP A 22 -1.90 5.34 -3.79
C ASP A 22 -2.86 4.55 -2.88
N GLU A 23 -3.98 4.10 -3.44
CA GLU A 23 -4.88 3.14 -2.81
C GLU A 23 -4.25 1.76 -2.96
N ALA A 24 -3.63 1.27 -1.88
CA ALA A 24 -3.55 -0.15 -1.65
C ALA A 24 -4.78 -0.59 -0.85
N TYR A 25 -5.29 -1.76 -1.21
CA TYR A 25 -6.36 -2.42 -0.47
C TYR A 25 -5.72 -3.43 0.48
N PHE A 26 -5.98 -3.27 1.77
CA PHE A 26 -5.52 -4.19 2.81
C PHE A 26 -6.72 -5.00 3.31
N GLY A 27 -6.60 -6.33 3.34
CA GLY A 27 -7.61 -7.18 3.96
C GLY A 27 -7.45 -7.12 5.47
N PHE A 28 -8.54 -6.97 6.24
CA PHE A 28 -8.49 -7.00 7.71
C PHE A 28 -9.22 -8.24 8.22
N LYS A 29 -8.60 -9.01 9.12
CA LYS A 29 -9.30 -9.98 9.97
C LYS A 29 -9.39 -9.37 11.37
N THR A 30 -10.60 -9.08 11.84
CA THR A 30 -10.80 -8.51 13.18
C THR A 30 -10.59 -9.59 14.24
N HIS A 31 -9.35 -9.88 14.62
CA HIS A 31 -9.07 -10.61 15.86
C HIS A 31 -8.44 -9.68 16.88
N ALA A 32 -9.14 -9.52 18.00
CA ALA A 32 -8.61 -8.92 19.20
C ALA A 32 -7.55 -9.88 19.76
N ASN A 33 -6.26 -9.57 19.55
CA ASN A 33 -5.21 -9.50 20.58
C ASN A 33 -3.82 -9.52 19.92
N GLU A 34 -3.03 -8.54 20.36
CA GLU A 34 -1.56 -8.41 20.37
C GLU A 34 -0.80 -8.21 19.03
N HIS A 35 -0.58 -6.91 18.77
CA HIS A 35 0.61 -6.23 18.25
C HIS A 35 1.30 -6.74 16.98
N GLU A 36 1.29 -5.84 15.97
CA GLU A 36 2.27 -5.67 14.90
C GLU A 36 1.89 -6.21 13.50
N PHE A 37 2.19 -5.43 12.46
CA PHE A 37 1.86 -5.72 11.05
C PHE A 37 2.90 -6.65 10.43
N GLU A 38 2.50 -7.76 9.82
CA GLU A 38 3.41 -8.64 9.07
C GLU A 38 3.19 -8.49 7.56
N GLU A 39 4.24 -8.09 6.84
CA GLU A 39 4.22 -7.98 5.38
C GLU A 39 4.46 -9.34 4.69
N SER A 40 3.63 -9.70 3.71
CA SER A 40 3.78 -10.91 2.90
C SER A 40 4.11 -10.58 1.43
N LYS A 41 5.23 -11.10 0.94
CA LYS A 41 5.74 -10.91 -0.43
C LYS A 41 4.98 -11.76 -1.46
N SER A 42 3.68 -11.53 -1.58
CA SER A 42 2.87 -12.06 -2.68
C SER A 42 1.80 -11.07 -3.11
N GLN A 43 1.64 -10.90 -4.42
CA GLN A 43 0.58 -10.09 -4.98
C GLN A 43 -0.79 -10.77 -4.77
N LYS A 44 -1.82 -9.97 -4.51
CA LYS A 44 -3.22 -10.42 -4.40
C LYS A 44 -4.09 -9.69 -5.42
N ASP A 45 -5.18 -10.33 -5.86
CA ASP A 45 -6.10 -9.77 -6.87
C ASP A 45 -6.70 -8.42 -6.43
N TYR A 46 -6.89 -8.23 -5.13
CA TYR A 46 -7.39 -6.99 -4.56
C TYR A 46 -6.33 -5.88 -4.48
N ASN A 47 -5.05 -6.22 -4.59
CA ASN A 47 -3.92 -5.29 -4.57
C ASN A 47 -3.01 -5.50 -5.79
N PRO A 48 -3.52 -5.33 -7.03
CA PRO A 48 -2.78 -5.71 -8.23
C PRO A 48 -1.61 -4.78 -8.58
N ARG A 49 -1.49 -3.64 -7.87
CA ARG A 49 -0.44 -2.65 -8.11
C ARG A 49 0.88 -2.94 -7.40
N TYR A 50 0.85 -3.76 -6.36
CA TYR A 50 2.00 -4.02 -5.51
C TYR A 50 2.24 -5.53 -5.39
N SER A 51 3.50 -5.94 -5.34
CA SER A 51 3.89 -7.34 -5.24
C SER A 51 3.86 -7.88 -3.81
N PHE A 52 3.43 -7.06 -2.86
CA PHE A 52 3.19 -7.40 -1.46
C PHE A 52 1.76 -7.12 -1.02
N HIS A 53 1.39 -7.70 0.11
CA HIS A 53 0.18 -7.36 0.86
C HIS A 53 0.46 -7.44 2.36
N LEU A 54 -0.34 -6.72 3.14
CA LEU A 54 -0.35 -6.92 4.59
C LEU A 54 -1.14 -8.18 4.92
N ASP A 55 -0.60 -9.01 5.81
CA ASP A 55 -1.26 -10.22 6.25
C ASP A 55 -2.54 -9.87 7.02
N PRO A 56 -3.73 -10.23 6.51
CA PRO A 56 -4.99 -9.91 7.17
C PRO A 56 -5.11 -10.46 8.59
N GLU A 57 -4.39 -11.54 8.93
CA GLU A 57 -4.41 -12.13 10.27
C GLU A 57 -3.57 -11.35 11.30
N ASN A 58 -2.60 -10.56 10.82
CA ASN A 58 -1.62 -9.82 11.60
C ASN A 58 -1.76 -8.30 11.42
N ILE A 59 -2.96 -7.76 11.22
CA ILE A 59 -3.18 -6.32 11.08
C ILE A 59 -3.93 -5.75 12.30
N SER A 60 -3.45 -4.63 12.84
CA SER A 60 -4.10 -3.93 13.96
C SER A 60 -4.11 -2.41 13.77
N PHE A 61 -5.12 -1.72 14.29
CA PHE A 61 -5.10 -0.25 14.30
C PHE A 61 -4.15 0.25 15.38
N PHE A 62 -3.25 1.17 15.01
CA PHE A 62 -2.31 1.79 15.93
C PHE A 62 -2.79 3.19 16.35
N GLN A 63 -2.62 3.51 17.63
CA GLN A 63 -2.84 4.87 18.15
C GLN A 63 -1.57 5.72 18.05
N MET A 64 -0.41 5.07 18.13
CA MET A 64 0.91 5.65 17.91
C MET A 64 1.74 4.65 17.12
N ALA A 65 2.45 5.13 16.11
CA ALA A 65 3.38 4.32 15.33
C ALA A 65 4.81 4.83 15.51
N ILE A 66 5.77 3.91 15.42
CA ILE A 66 7.19 4.20 15.48
C ILE A 66 7.60 4.75 14.12
N GLU A 67 8.38 5.84 14.07
CA GLU A 67 8.74 6.53 12.81
C GLU A 67 9.43 5.60 11.79
N VAL A 68 10.16 4.59 12.28
CA VAL A 68 10.99 3.69 11.46
C VAL A 68 10.17 2.77 10.55
N CYS A 69 8.89 2.51 10.86
CA CYS A 69 8.04 1.64 10.03
C CYS A 69 7.15 2.41 9.04
N ASP A 70 7.25 3.74 8.94
CA ASP A 70 6.47 4.54 7.98
C ASP A 70 7.23 4.71 6.65
N ALA A 71 6.66 4.16 5.58
CA ALA A 71 7.15 4.33 4.22
C ALA A 71 5.97 4.38 3.25
N SER A 72 6.12 5.06 2.10
CA SER A 72 5.09 5.01 1.06
C SER A 72 5.05 3.61 0.43
N LEU A 73 3.89 3.21 -0.08
CA LEU A 73 3.71 1.89 -0.70
C LEU A 73 4.64 1.68 -1.89
N GLN A 74 4.84 2.72 -2.70
CA GLN A 74 5.80 2.67 -3.81
C GLN A 74 7.23 2.54 -3.31
N TYR A 75 7.61 3.23 -2.23
CA TYR A 75 8.95 3.08 -1.67
C TYR A 75 9.18 1.67 -1.12
N THR A 76 8.16 1.09 -0.47
CA THR A 76 8.18 -0.31 -0.02
C THR A 76 8.30 -1.28 -1.20
N GLU A 77 7.56 -1.08 -2.29
CA GLU A 77 7.68 -1.89 -3.51
C GLU A 77 9.09 -1.81 -4.11
N ASP A 78 9.65 -0.61 -4.19
CA ASP A 78 10.96 -0.36 -4.79
C ASP A 78 12.12 -0.97 -3.96
N HIS A 79 11.91 -1.18 -2.65
CA HIS A 79 12.91 -1.72 -1.70
C HIS A 79 12.39 -2.98 -1.01
N LEU A 80 11.50 -3.73 -1.67
CA LEU A 80 10.83 -4.90 -1.08
C LEU A 80 11.83 -5.99 -0.71
N ASP A 81 12.97 -6.07 -1.37
CA ASP A 81 14.08 -6.97 -1.06
C ASP A 81 14.79 -6.61 0.27
N GLU A 82 14.75 -5.35 0.69
CA GLU A 82 15.31 -4.85 1.95
C GLU A 82 14.33 -4.91 3.13
N ALA A 83 13.03 -5.15 2.86
CA ALA A 83 11.99 -5.32 3.87
C ALA A 83 12.32 -6.48 4.83
N CYS A 84 11.87 -6.37 6.08
CA CYS A 84 12.28 -7.22 7.23
C CYS A 84 13.74 -7.05 7.69
N GLY A 85 14.52 -6.19 7.05
CA GLY A 85 15.89 -5.83 7.42
C GLY A 85 15.95 -4.50 8.19
N ALA A 86 16.91 -3.65 7.83
CA ALA A 86 17.02 -2.31 8.40
C ALA A 86 15.90 -1.37 7.93
N PHE A 87 15.34 -1.61 6.73
CA PHE A 87 14.29 -0.80 6.13
C PHE A 87 12.94 -0.98 6.84
N LEU A 88 12.52 -2.20 7.13
CA LEU A 88 11.32 -2.51 7.93
C LEU A 88 11.68 -3.53 9.02
N PRO A 89 12.30 -3.08 10.13
CA PRO A 89 12.74 -3.97 11.19
C PRO A 89 11.58 -4.76 11.76
N GLY A 90 11.74 -6.08 11.92
CA GLY A 90 10.69 -6.96 12.43
C GLY A 90 9.56 -7.27 11.43
N CYS A 91 9.75 -6.94 10.15
CA CYS A 91 8.72 -7.02 9.10
C CYS A 91 7.51 -6.10 9.34
N VAL A 92 7.73 -5.01 10.05
CA VAL A 92 6.69 -4.12 10.56
C VAL A 92 6.47 -2.95 9.62
N TYR A 93 5.24 -2.78 9.16
CA TYR A 93 4.85 -1.67 8.30
C TYR A 93 3.74 -0.83 8.92
N CYS A 94 3.98 0.47 9.11
CA CYS A 94 3.07 1.41 9.77
C CYS A 94 2.75 2.59 8.85
N PRO A 95 1.78 2.49 7.93
CA PRO A 95 1.50 3.57 6.99
C PRO A 95 0.76 4.72 7.69
N TRP A 96 1.47 5.76 8.15
CA TRP A 96 0.91 6.84 8.99
C TRP A 96 -0.20 7.64 8.28
N SER A 97 -0.07 7.77 6.97
CA SER A 97 -1.04 8.47 6.13
C SER A 97 -2.20 7.59 5.67
N SER A 98 -2.29 6.34 6.13
CA SER A 98 -3.33 5.40 5.71
C SER A 98 -4.73 5.81 6.19
N LYS A 99 -5.71 5.46 5.35
CA LYS A 99 -7.13 5.66 5.64
C LYS A 99 -7.90 4.43 5.20
N LEU A 100 -8.73 3.88 6.10
CA LEU A 100 -9.68 2.84 5.72
C LEU A 100 -10.79 3.44 4.85
N THR A 101 -10.85 3.05 3.59
CA THR A 101 -11.86 3.52 2.62
C THR A 101 -12.97 2.50 2.37
N ARG A 102 -12.66 1.20 2.48
CA ARG A 102 -13.56 0.08 2.20
C ARG A 102 -13.04 -1.21 2.82
N GLU A 103 -13.96 -2.09 3.20
CA GLU A 103 -13.68 -3.50 3.50
C GLU A 103 -14.00 -4.39 2.29
N ILE A 104 -13.15 -5.38 2.06
CA ILE A 104 -13.31 -6.39 1.00
C ILE A 104 -13.46 -7.77 1.63
N LYS A 105 -14.35 -8.59 1.07
CA LYS A 105 -14.46 -10.00 1.47
C LYS A 105 -13.47 -10.80 0.64
N LEU A 106 -12.54 -11.48 1.32
CA LEU A 106 -11.57 -12.40 0.72
C LEU A 106 -12.25 -13.68 0.23
#